data_AF-A0A140LDI8-F1
#
_entry.id   AF-A0A140LDI8-F1
#
_cell.length_a   1.000
_cell.length_b   1.000
_cell.length_c   1.000
_cell.angle_alpha   90.00
_cell.angle_beta   90.00
_cell.angle_gamma   90.00
#
_symmetry.space_group_name_H-M   'P 1'
#
loop_
_entity.id
_entity.type
_entity.pdbx_description
1 polymer ?
#
loop_
_entity_poly.entity_id
_entity_poly.type
_entity_poly.pdbx_seq_one_letter_code
_entity_poly.pdbx_strand_id
1 'polypeptide(L)'
;MKDAVLMAAQLMAISARTAPKAGGKDNIKIRIVEGEELKKIASEMYAYGEKAGKINFDRDGKNVEESDAVMLISISDAKPMGLNCGACGYPACSELPEPKEGPEFKGPLCAWKLIDLGIAVGSAVKTASILNVDNRIMYRIGVAARTLGLIEGEVVIGIPLSASGKNIYFDRK
;
A
#
# COMPACT_ATOMS: atom_id res chain seq x y z
N MET A 1 18.71 14.94 -1.92
CA MET A 1 18.25 13.65 -1.36
C MET A 1 17.09 13.07 -2.14
N LYS A 2 16.13 13.88 -2.63
CA LYS A 2 14.98 13.42 -3.44
C LYS A 2 15.32 12.39 -4.52
N ASP A 3 16.29 12.64 -5.40
CA ASP A 3 16.66 11.69 -6.46
C ASP A 3 17.17 10.34 -5.91
N ALA A 4 17.88 10.36 -4.79
CA ALA A 4 18.33 9.15 -4.11
C ALA A 4 17.16 8.37 -3.49
N VAL A 5 16.14 9.07 -2.96
CA VAL A 5 14.92 8.45 -2.44
C VAL A 5 14.11 7.83 -3.58
N LEU A 6 14.01 8.50 -4.74
CA LEU A 6 13.36 7.94 -5.93
C LEU A 6 14.08 6.70 -6.45
N MET A 7 15.41 6.71 -6.48
CA MET A 7 16.21 5.53 -6.81
C MET A 7 15.93 4.38 -5.83
N ALA A 8 15.89 4.68 -4.52
CA ALA A 8 15.54 3.68 -3.51
C ALA A 8 14.11 3.13 -3.72
N ALA A 9 13.14 3.98 -4.07
CA ALA A 9 11.79 3.56 -4.41
C ALA A 9 11.76 2.62 -5.62
N GLN A 10 12.57 2.88 -6.65
CA GLN A 10 12.70 1.98 -7.79
C GLN A 10 13.28 0.62 -7.39
N LEU A 11 14.29 0.59 -6.52
CA LEU A 11 14.85 -0.66 -5.97
C LEU A 11 13.82 -1.42 -5.12
N MET A 12 13.03 -0.71 -4.30
CA MET A 12 11.91 -1.31 -3.57
C MET A 12 10.88 -1.94 -4.52
N ALA A 13 10.63 -1.32 -5.67
CA ALA A 13 9.65 -1.79 -6.64
C ALA A 13 10.09 -3.11 -7.27
N ILE A 14 11.40 -3.24 -7.55
CA ILE A 14 12.01 -4.51 -7.99
C ILE A 14 11.77 -5.58 -6.92
N SER A 15 12.13 -5.30 -5.66
CA SER A 15 11.97 -6.25 -4.55
C SER A 15 10.52 -6.69 -4.34
N ALA A 16 9.54 -5.78 -4.43
CA ALA A 16 8.12 -6.13 -4.35
C ALA A 16 7.67 -7.00 -5.54
N ARG A 17 8.09 -6.64 -6.76
CA ARG A 17 7.74 -7.38 -7.98
C ARG A 17 8.26 -8.82 -7.91
N THR A 18 9.52 -9.01 -7.53
CA THR A 18 10.18 -10.32 -7.47
C THR A 18 9.89 -11.11 -6.19
N ALA A 19 9.16 -10.53 -5.23
CA ALA A 19 8.81 -11.20 -4.00
C ALA A 19 8.06 -12.52 -4.28
N PRO A 20 8.33 -13.62 -3.54
CA PRO A 20 7.70 -14.91 -3.79
C PRO A 20 6.20 -14.83 -3.50
N LYS A 21 5.39 -15.41 -4.39
CA LYS A 21 3.91 -15.36 -4.33
C LYS A 21 3.33 -16.76 -4.48
N ALA A 22 2.15 -16.97 -3.90
CA ALA A 22 1.44 -18.23 -3.89
C ALA A 22 1.23 -18.75 -5.33
N GLY A 23 1.75 -19.95 -5.59
CA GLY A 23 1.70 -20.60 -6.90
C GLY A 23 2.40 -19.82 -8.02
N GLY A 24 3.33 -18.91 -7.69
CA GLY A 24 4.05 -18.10 -8.68
C GLY A 24 3.18 -17.09 -9.43
N LYS A 25 1.95 -16.82 -8.95
CA LYS A 25 1.00 -15.94 -9.62
C LYS A 25 1.11 -14.52 -9.07
N ASP A 26 1.57 -13.61 -9.92
CA ASP A 26 1.71 -12.21 -9.55
C ASP A 26 0.45 -11.39 -9.89
N ASN A 27 -0.21 -10.90 -8.85
CA ASN A 27 -1.41 -10.07 -8.94
C ASN A 27 -1.19 -8.66 -8.39
N ILE A 28 0.05 -8.28 -8.06
CA ILE A 28 0.31 -6.95 -7.48
C ILE A 28 0.47 -5.88 -8.56
N LYS A 29 -0.03 -4.68 -8.27
CA LYS A 29 0.34 -3.47 -9.00
C LYS A 29 1.25 -2.63 -8.11
N ILE A 30 2.19 -1.93 -8.72
CA ILE A 30 3.15 -1.06 -8.04
C ILE A 30 3.14 0.28 -8.77
N ARG A 31 3.06 1.38 -8.02
CA ARG A 31 3.20 2.74 -8.54
C ARG A 31 4.04 3.56 -7.58
N ILE A 32 4.98 4.35 -8.12
CA ILE A 32 5.71 5.37 -7.35
C ILE A 32 5.05 6.71 -7.65
N VAL A 33 4.79 7.49 -6.62
CA VAL A 33 4.11 8.78 -6.66
C VAL A 33 5.04 9.83 -6.07
N GLU A 34 5.10 11.01 -6.69
CA GLU A 34 5.94 12.12 -6.24
C GLU A 34 5.35 13.49 -6.60
N GLY A 35 5.93 14.56 -6.06
CA GLY A 35 5.59 15.94 -6.43
C GLY A 35 4.13 16.29 -6.12
N GLU A 36 3.43 16.89 -7.08
CA GLU A 36 2.05 17.36 -6.92
C GLU A 36 1.06 16.25 -6.56
N GLU A 37 1.33 14.99 -6.94
CA GLU A 37 0.47 13.89 -6.56
C GLU A 37 0.53 13.58 -5.05
N LEU A 38 1.65 13.86 -4.37
CA LEU A 38 1.75 13.73 -2.91
C LEU A 38 0.82 14.71 -2.20
N LYS A 39 0.76 15.96 -2.68
CA LYS A 39 -0.16 16.98 -2.16
C LYS A 39 -1.63 16.59 -2.36
N LYS A 40 -1.95 15.98 -3.51
CA LYS A 40 -3.30 15.45 -3.78
C LYS A 40 -3.66 14.33 -2.80
N ILE A 41 -2.75 13.38 -2.57
CA ILE A 41 -2.95 12.31 -1.58
C ILE A 41 -3.15 12.90 -0.18
N ALA A 42 -2.29 13.82 0.26
CA ALA A 42 -2.39 14.45 1.57
C ALA A 42 -3.72 15.18 1.76
N SER A 43 -4.13 15.97 0.75
CA SER A 43 -5.42 16.69 0.76
C SER A 43 -6.61 15.74 0.86
N GLU A 44 -6.58 14.64 0.11
CA GLU A 44 -7.62 13.61 0.18
C GLU A 44 -7.62 12.90 1.54
N MET A 45 -6.45 12.64 2.12
CA MET A 45 -6.37 12.07 3.47
C MET A 45 -7.03 13.01 4.48
N TYR A 46 -6.79 14.32 4.42
CA TYR A 46 -7.43 15.31 5.29
C TYR A 46 -8.97 15.28 5.12
N ALA A 47 -9.45 15.39 3.89
CA ALA A 47 -10.87 15.38 3.58
C ALA A 47 -11.56 14.08 4.01
N TYR A 48 -10.93 12.92 3.78
CA TYR A 48 -11.44 11.63 4.20
C TYR A 48 -11.50 11.51 5.72
N GLY A 49 -10.45 11.93 6.43
CA GLY A 49 -10.39 11.89 7.89
C GLY A 49 -11.52 12.66 8.55
N GLU A 50 -11.77 13.88 8.07
CA GLU A 50 -12.88 14.73 8.51
C GLU A 50 -14.23 14.08 8.20
N LYS A 51 -14.47 13.69 6.94
CA LYS A 51 -15.73 13.08 6.49
C LYS A 51 -16.06 11.77 7.23
N ALA A 52 -15.06 10.93 7.49
CA ALA A 52 -15.23 9.62 8.11
C ALA A 52 -15.15 9.67 9.64
N GLY A 53 -14.83 10.82 10.25
CA GLY A 53 -14.60 10.94 11.69
C GLY A 53 -13.42 10.09 12.19
N LYS A 54 -12.45 9.79 11.32
CA LYS A 54 -11.31 8.91 11.63
C LYS A 54 -10.07 9.72 11.99
N ILE A 55 -9.53 9.45 13.17
CA ILE A 55 -8.33 10.11 13.67
C ILE A 55 -7.05 9.68 12.93
N ASN A 56 -6.05 10.56 12.95
CA ASN A 56 -4.69 10.41 12.40
C ASN A 56 -4.57 10.45 10.86
N PHE A 57 -5.66 10.66 10.12
CA PHE A 57 -5.57 10.92 8.67
C PHE A 57 -4.90 12.27 8.38
N ASP A 58 -5.15 13.26 9.23
CA ASP A 58 -4.48 14.55 9.30
C ASP A 58 -2.97 14.42 9.54
N ARG A 59 -2.56 13.70 10.60
CA ARG A 59 -1.14 13.52 10.90
C ARG A 59 -0.43 12.75 9.79
N ASP A 60 -1.01 11.64 9.33
CA ASP A 60 -0.38 10.81 8.30
C ASP A 60 -0.39 11.52 6.94
N GLY A 61 -1.37 12.37 6.65
CA GLY A 61 -1.41 13.20 5.43
C GLY A 61 -0.28 14.22 5.41
N LYS A 62 0.03 14.85 6.56
CA LYS A 62 1.17 15.75 6.69
C LYS A 62 2.50 15.05 6.42
N ASN A 63 2.66 13.83 6.95
CA ASN A 63 3.84 13.03 6.66
C ASN A 63 3.99 12.73 5.16
N VAL A 64 2.89 12.49 4.45
CA VAL A 64 2.90 12.29 2.99
C VAL A 64 3.29 13.56 2.25
N GLU A 65 2.77 14.71 2.66
CA GLU A 65 3.10 16.02 2.08
C GLU A 65 4.58 16.37 2.25
N GLU A 66 5.19 16.00 3.37
CA GLU A 66 6.62 16.19 3.68
C GLU A 66 7.53 15.09 3.11
N SER A 67 6.97 14.06 2.47
CA SER A 67 7.75 12.96 1.88
C SER A 67 8.33 13.31 0.52
N ASP A 68 9.43 12.65 0.15
CA ASP A 68 10.04 12.78 -1.18
C ASP A 68 9.30 11.94 -2.23
N ALA A 69 8.75 10.79 -1.82
CA ALA A 69 7.98 9.88 -2.65
C ALA A 69 7.01 9.02 -1.83
N VAL A 70 6.02 8.43 -2.48
CA VAL A 70 5.15 7.39 -1.94
C VAL A 70 5.14 6.20 -2.89
N MET A 71 5.44 5.01 -2.38
CA MET A 71 5.17 3.76 -3.09
C MET A 71 3.78 3.26 -2.75
N LEU A 72 2.97 3.04 -3.79
CA LEU A 72 1.69 2.35 -3.71
C LEU A 72 1.87 0.90 -4.18
N ILE A 73 1.37 -0.04 -3.40
CA ILE A 73 1.30 -1.46 -3.77
C ILE A 73 -0.15 -1.88 -3.58
N SER A 74 -0.75 -2.45 -4.61
CA SER A 74 -2.10 -2.99 -4.54
C SER A 74 -2.14 -4.44 -5.00
N ILE A 75 -3.24 -5.11 -4.70
CA ILE A 75 -3.61 -6.37 -5.34
C ILE A 75 -4.85 -6.15 -6.21
N SER A 76 -4.85 -6.74 -7.42
CA SER A 76 -5.93 -6.64 -8.40
C SER A 76 -6.25 -8.00 -9.01
N ASP A 77 -7.54 -8.30 -9.21
CA ASP A 77 -8.04 -9.48 -9.95
C ASP A 77 -7.47 -10.82 -9.45
N ALA A 78 -7.23 -10.91 -8.15
CA ALA A 78 -6.54 -12.03 -7.55
C ALA A 78 -7.50 -13.20 -7.27
N LYS A 79 -7.61 -14.10 -8.25
CA LYS A 79 -8.42 -15.32 -8.13
C LYS A 79 -7.97 -16.21 -6.96
N PRO A 80 -8.90 -16.96 -6.34
CA PRO A 80 -8.56 -17.94 -5.32
C PRO A 80 -7.53 -18.96 -5.77
N MET A 81 -6.74 -19.47 -4.82
CA MET A 81 -5.70 -20.47 -5.08
C MET A 81 -6.24 -21.87 -5.43
N GLY A 82 -7.53 -22.14 -5.22
CA GLY A 82 -8.14 -23.44 -5.49
C GLY A 82 -7.82 -24.53 -4.45
N LEU A 83 -7.34 -24.13 -3.27
CA LEU A 83 -6.91 -25.07 -2.21
C LEU A 83 -8.05 -25.58 -1.32
N ASN A 84 -9.24 -24.97 -1.39
CA ASN A 84 -10.40 -25.28 -0.53
C ASN A 84 -10.05 -25.33 0.97
N CYS A 85 -9.16 -24.44 1.41
CA CYS A 85 -8.53 -24.49 2.74
C CYS A 85 -9.33 -23.84 3.88
N GLY A 86 -10.46 -23.18 3.59
CA GLY A 86 -11.25 -22.49 4.62
C GLY A 86 -10.71 -21.15 5.15
N ALA A 87 -9.45 -20.79 4.88
CA ALA A 87 -8.80 -19.62 5.49
C ALA A 87 -9.45 -18.24 5.19
N CYS A 88 -10.26 -18.15 4.14
CA CYS A 88 -11.04 -16.95 3.80
C CYS A 88 -12.47 -16.96 4.38
N GLY A 89 -12.81 -17.95 5.21
CA GLY A 89 -14.13 -18.12 5.82
C GLY A 89 -15.13 -18.96 5.01
N TYR A 90 -14.76 -19.42 3.80
CA TYR A 90 -15.62 -20.22 2.92
C TYR A 90 -15.08 -21.64 2.75
N PRO A 91 -15.95 -22.68 2.73
CA PRO A 91 -15.53 -24.07 2.71
C PRO A 91 -14.88 -24.49 1.38
N ALA A 92 -15.29 -23.90 0.26
CA ALA A 92 -14.69 -24.12 -1.05
C ALA A 92 -14.29 -22.79 -1.71
N CYS A 93 -13.21 -22.80 -2.50
CA CYS A 93 -12.75 -21.62 -3.22
C CYS A 93 -13.78 -21.11 -4.25
N SER A 94 -14.62 -22.01 -4.79
CA SER A 94 -15.73 -21.66 -5.69
C SER A 94 -16.89 -20.95 -4.99
N GLU A 95 -16.95 -21.01 -3.65
CA GLU A 95 -17.99 -20.37 -2.85
C GLU A 95 -17.56 -18.98 -2.35
N LEU A 96 -16.30 -18.59 -2.56
CA LEU A 96 -15.86 -17.22 -2.27
C LEU A 96 -16.54 -16.27 -3.26
N PRO A 97 -17.41 -15.34 -2.81
CA PRO A 97 -18.08 -14.42 -3.72
C PRO A 97 -17.10 -13.42 -4.31
N GLU A 98 -17.47 -12.85 -5.47
CA GLU A 98 -16.72 -11.76 -6.08
C GLU A 98 -16.54 -10.58 -5.11
N PRO A 99 -15.37 -9.91 -5.09
CA PRO A 99 -15.12 -8.79 -4.21
C PRO A 99 -16.12 -7.66 -4.44
N LYS A 100 -16.74 -7.19 -3.35
CA LYS A 100 -17.66 -6.05 -3.35
C LYS A 100 -17.01 -4.85 -2.67
N GLU A 101 -17.46 -3.66 -3.05
CA GLU A 101 -17.05 -2.42 -2.40
C GLU A 101 -17.41 -2.46 -0.91
N GLY A 102 -16.39 -2.26 -0.07
CA GLY A 102 -16.55 -1.90 1.33
C GLY A 102 -16.36 -0.39 1.55
N PRO A 103 -16.27 0.08 2.80
CA PRO A 103 -16.09 1.50 3.10
C PRO A 103 -14.78 2.10 2.58
N GLU A 104 -13.73 1.27 2.42
CA GLU A 104 -12.38 1.69 2.02
C GLU A 104 -11.79 0.79 0.93
N PHE A 105 -11.99 -0.52 1.05
CA PHE A 105 -11.42 -1.54 0.16
C PHE A 105 -12.47 -2.56 -0.27
N LYS A 106 -12.18 -3.32 -1.34
CA LYS A 106 -13.04 -4.42 -1.78
C LYS A 106 -12.73 -5.71 -1.03
N GLY A 107 -13.75 -6.54 -0.83
CA GLY A 107 -13.59 -7.89 -0.28
C GLY A 107 -14.88 -8.72 -0.40
N PRO A 108 -14.85 -10.00 -0.02
CA PRO A 108 -13.71 -10.74 0.54
C PRO A 108 -12.66 -11.08 -0.52
N LEU A 109 -11.45 -11.45 -0.07
CA LEU A 109 -10.35 -11.92 -0.92
C LEU A 109 -9.80 -13.24 -0.39
N CYS A 110 -9.15 -14.00 -1.26
CA CYS A 110 -8.42 -15.19 -0.84
C CYS A 110 -7.32 -14.81 0.16
N ALA A 111 -7.26 -15.47 1.32
CA ALA A 111 -6.29 -15.17 2.38
C ALA A 111 -4.83 -15.23 1.87
N TRP A 112 -4.51 -16.18 0.99
CA TRP A 112 -3.19 -16.32 0.37
C TRP A 112 -2.83 -15.15 -0.55
N LYS A 113 -3.82 -14.53 -1.17
CA LYS A 113 -3.63 -13.33 -2.00
C LYS A 113 -3.35 -12.09 -1.16
N LEU A 114 -3.98 -11.98 0.00
CA LEU A 114 -3.61 -10.95 0.99
C LEU A 114 -2.19 -11.18 1.55
N ILE A 115 -1.80 -12.44 1.76
CA ILE A 115 -0.42 -12.79 2.15
C ILE A 115 0.57 -12.40 1.04
N ASP A 116 0.26 -12.66 -0.24
CA ASP A 116 1.09 -12.23 -1.37
C ASP A 116 1.34 -10.71 -1.37
N LEU A 117 0.30 -9.92 -1.10
CA LEU A 117 0.42 -8.46 -0.93
C LEU A 117 1.34 -8.13 0.25
N GLY A 118 1.15 -8.80 1.39
CA GLY A 118 2.00 -8.63 2.58
C GLY A 118 3.48 -8.97 2.32
N ILE A 119 3.76 -10.04 1.57
CA ILE A 119 5.12 -10.43 1.19
C ILE A 119 5.76 -9.37 0.27
N ALA A 120 5.01 -8.83 -0.69
CA ALA A 120 5.48 -7.76 -1.56
C ALA A 120 5.79 -6.47 -0.76
N VAL A 121 4.89 -6.05 0.13
CA VAL A 121 5.09 -4.91 1.03
C VAL A 121 6.32 -5.12 1.92
N GLY A 122 6.44 -6.30 2.55
CA GLY A 122 7.57 -6.66 3.39
C GLY A 122 8.92 -6.61 2.66
N SER A 123 8.94 -7.10 1.41
CA SER A 123 10.15 -7.09 0.57
C SER A 123 10.56 -5.67 0.16
N ALA A 124 9.59 -4.81 -0.16
CA ALA A 124 9.83 -3.40 -0.43
C ALA A 124 10.42 -2.68 0.79
N VAL A 125 9.76 -2.75 1.96
CA VAL A 125 10.25 -2.03 3.15
C VAL A 125 11.58 -2.59 3.69
N LYS A 126 11.86 -3.87 3.48
CA LYS A 126 13.19 -4.44 3.77
C LYS A 126 14.26 -3.78 2.92
N THR A 127 13.98 -3.50 1.65
CA THR A 127 14.90 -2.80 0.75
C THR A 127 15.13 -1.36 1.19
N ALA A 128 14.07 -0.64 1.54
CA ALA A 128 14.19 0.70 2.13
C ALA A 128 15.06 0.69 3.39
N SER A 129 14.86 -0.31 4.26
CA SER A 129 15.64 -0.48 5.49
C SER A 129 17.13 -0.77 5.23
N ILE A 130 17.47 -1.57 4.21
CA ILE A 130 18.87 -1.81 3.82
C ILE A 130 19.55 -0.51 3.36
N LEU A 131 18.79 0.36 2.69
CA LEU A 131 19.27 1.66 2.20
C LEU A 131 19.14 2.79 3.24
N ASN A 132 18.68 2.47 4.45
CA ASN A 132 18.40 3.45 5.51
C ASN A 132 17.46 4.60 5.08
N VAL A 133 16.53 4.33 4.17
CA VAL A 133 15.48 5.27 3.79
C VAL A 133 14.33 5.15 4.79
N ASP A 134 14.00 6.27 5.43
CA ASP A 134 12.88 6.32 6.36
C ASP A 134 11.58 5.99 5.62
N ASN A 135 10.76 5.13 6.23
CA ASN A 135 9.50 4.70 5.65
C ASN A 135 8.50 4.22 6.72
N ARG A 136 7.23 4.09 6.34
CA ARG A 136 6.20 3.49 7.20
C ARG A 136 5.07 2.87 6.38
N ILE A 137 4.66 1.65 6.69
CA ILE A 137 3.51 1.02 6.04
C ILE A 137 2.23 1.72 6.53
N MET A 138 1.46 2.31 5.62
CA MET A 138 0.24 3.07 5.94
C MET A 138 -0.94 2.63 5.07
N TYR A 139 -1.97 2.07 5.70
CA TYR A 139 -3.23 1.76 4.99
C TYR A 139 -3.99 3.03 4.57
N ARG A 140 -3.89 4.12 5.36
CA ARG A 140 -4.60 5.39 5.12
C ARG A 140 -4.23 6.03 3.78
N ILE A 141 -2.97 5.94 3.39
CA ILE A 141 -2.50 6.35 2.06
C ILE A 141 -3.21 5.53 0.98
N GLY A 142 -3.36 4.23 1.20
CA GLY A 142 -4.06 3.34 0.28
C GLY A 142 -5.52 3.72 0.08
N VAL A 143 -6.22 4.14 1.15
CA VAL A 143 -7.59 4.66 1.05
C VAL A 143 -7.66 5.88 0.13
N ALA A 144 -6.83 6.90 0.41
CA ALA A 144 -6.81 8.13 -0.38
C ALA A 144 -6.39 7.87 -1.84
N ALA A 145 -5.34 7.08 -2.06
CA ALA A 145 -4.86 6.73 -3.39
C ALA A 145 -5.91 5.99 -4.23
N ARG A 146 -6.71 5.13 -3.59
CA ARG A 146 -7.83 4.43 -4.23
C ARG A 146 -8.97 5.38 -4.59
N THR A 147 -9.35 6.29 -3.68
CA THR A 147 -10.37 7.31 -3.96
C THR A 147 -9.97 8.21 -5.14
N LEU A 148 -8.69 8.58 -5.22
CA LEU A 148 -8.14 9.39 -6.30
C LEU A 148 -7.90 8.62 -7.61
N GLY A 149 -8.11 7.29 -7.64
CA GLY A 149 -7.86 6.46 -8.81
C GLY A 149 -6.38 6.39 -9.21
N LEU A 150 -5.45 6.57 -8.27
CA LEU A 150 -4.01 6.55 -8.56
C LEU A 150 -3.47 5.15 -8.83
N ILE A 151 -4.14 4.11 -8.33
CA ILE A 151 -3.76 2.73 -8.57
C ILE A 151 -5.00 1.83 -8.52
N GLU A 152 -5.10 0.91 -9.47
CA GLU A 152 -6.15 -0.09 -9.48
C GLU A 152 -5.88 -1.17 -8.44
N GLY A 153 -6.92 -1.65 -7.76
CA GLY A 153 -6.84 -2.80 -6.89
C GLY A 153 -7.95 -2.87 -5.85
N GLU A 154 -8.20 -4.08 -5.35
CA GLU A 154 -9.16 -4.32 -4.28
C GLU A 154 -8.65 -3.80 -2.94
N VAL A 155 -7.36 -4.00 -2.65
CA VAL A 155 -6.67 -3.51 -1.45
C VAL A 155 -5.39 -2.79 -1.88
N VAL A 156 -5.17 -1.60 -1.30
CA VAL A 156 -4.02 -0.73 -1.60
C VAL A 156 -3.29 -0.39 -0.30
N ILE A 157 -1.97 -0.42 -0.33
CA ILE A 157 -1.08 -0.01 0.74
C ILE A 157 -0.15 1.09 0.23
N GLY A 158 0.03 2.15 1.00
CA GLY A 158 1.02 3.18 0.72
C GLY A 158 2.20 3.13 1.68
N ILE A 159 3.37 3.47 1.16
CA ILE A 159 4.64 3.53 1.88
C ILE A 159 5.30 4.87 1.51
N PRO A 160 5.17 5.91 2.34
CA PRO A 160 5.87 7.17 2.15
C PRO A 160 7.36 6.96 2.43
N LEU A 161 8.19 7.71 1.71
CA LEU A 161 9.65 7.65 1.76
C LEU A 161 10.24 9.05 1.96
N SER A 162 11.21 9.14 2.86
CA SER A 162 11.95 10.37 3.13
C SER A 162 13.40 10.06 3.50
N ALA A 163 14.29 11.02 3.27
CA ALA A 163 15.65 10.97 3.80
C ALA A 163 16.03 12.34 4.40
N SER A 164 15.80 12.50 5.70
CA SER A 164 16.05 13.74 6.44
C SER A 164 16.80 13.46 7.76
N GLY A 165 17.31 14.50 8.42
CA GLY A 165 18.07 14.34 9.66
C GLY A 165 17.25 13.83 10.86
N LYS A 166 15.92 14.01 10.85
CA LYS A 166 14.98 13.48 11.84
C LYS A 166 13.85 12.80 11.10
N ASN A 167 13.64 11.51 11.38
CA ASN A 167 12.57 10.73 10.77
C ASN A 167 11.19 11.35 11.06
N ILE A 168 10.52 11.81 10.00
CA ILE A 168 9.24 12.51 10.07
C ILE A 168 8.08 11.58 10.49
N TYR A 169 8.17 10.28 10.20
CA TYR A 169 7.11 9.30 10.46
C TYR A 169 6.94 8.91 11.93
N PHE A 170 7.89 9.34 12.77
CA PHE A 170 7.88 9.11 14.22
C PHE A 170 7.84 10.42 15.02
N ASP A 171 7.61 11.57 14.39
CA ASP A 171 7.37 12.80 15.13
C ASP A 171 5.99 12.73 15.82
N ARG A 172 5.99 12.87 17.15
CA ARG A 172 4.79 12.76 18.00
C ARG A 172 4.33 14.13 18.49
N LYS A 173 4.30 15.12 17.59
CA LYS A 173 3.68 16.41 17.86
C LYS A 173 2.16 16.31 17.72
#